data_AF-A0A0W1SGI5-F1
#
_entry.id   AF-A0A0W1SGI5-F1
#
_cell.length_a   1.000
_cell.length_b   1.000
_cell.length_c   1.000
_cell.angle_alpha   90.00
_cell.angle_beta   90.00
_cell.angle_gamma   90.00
#
_symmetry.space_group_name_H-M   'P 1'
#
loop_
_entity.id
_entity.type
_entity.pdbx_description
1 polymer ?
#
loop_
_entity_poly.entity_id
_entity_poly.type
_entity_poly.pdbx_seq_one_letter_code
_entity_poly.pdbx_strand_id
1 'polypeptide(L)'
;MTEGGNSDAPRQSEFQKKSFTLRTLFTGTFRFVRNFPALIRAKRADRVSEQFAEKIMLAVTAVNECQYCTRFHTDLALDVGVESEVISDILESDIGAAVGADERPALVFAQRYAETDESPGEEAITELVAEYGPQTAADILAFIRAIYFGNLL
;
A
#
# COMPACT_ATOMS: atom_id res chain seq x y z
N MET A 1 -29.63 -50.58 29.09
CA MET A 1 -30.69 -49.75 28.48
C MET A 1 -30.33 -48.32 28.86
N THR A 2 -29.53 -47.67 28.03
CA THR A 2 -29.87 -46.63 27.02
C THR A 2 -29.48 -45.26 27.59
N GLU A 3 -28.41 -44.65 27.06
CA GLU A 3 -28.45 -43.43 26.20
C GLU A 3 -28.44 -42.15 27.06
N GLY A 4 -27.74 -41.05 26.81
CA GLY A 4 -26.85 -40.52 25.77
C GLY A 4 -26.16 -39.30 26.42
N GLY A 5 -25.01 -38.78 25.99
CA GLY A 5 -24.68 -38.45 24.61
C GLY A 5 -25.30 -37.10 24.21
N ASN A 6 -24.73 -35.97 24.64
CA ASN A 6 -24.67 -34.67 23.94
C ASN A 6 -24.23 -33.56 24.91
N SER A 7 -23.47 -32.54 24.56
CA SER A 7 -22.66 -32.22 23.37
C SER A 7 -22.04 -30.88 23.72
N ASP A 8 -20.73 -30.86 23.87
CA ASP A 8 -19.98 -29.60 23.92
C ASP A 8 -19.89 -29.10 22.48
N ALA A 9 -20.81 -28.22 22.09
CA ALA A 9 -20.80 -27.58 20.78
C ALA A 9 -19.98 -26.29 20.87
N PRO A 10 -18.90 -26.13 20.08
CA PRO A 10 -18.15 -24.88 20.07
C PRO A 10 -19.03 -23.76 19.51
N ARG A 11 -19.02 -22.61 20.20
CA ARG A 11 -19.62 -21.35 19.71
C ARG A 11 -18.98 -21.00 18.38
N GLN A 12 -19.76 -21.15 17.31
CA GLN A 12 -19.46 -20.61 15.98
C GLN A 12 -19.15 -19.12 16.16
N SER A 13 -17.93 -18.69 15.87
CA SER A 13 -17.64 -17.27 15.71
C SER A 13 -18.41 -16.79 14.49
N GLU A 14 -19.37 -15.89 14.71
CA GLU A 14 -20.05 -15.24 13.61
C GLU A 14 -19.00 -14.55 12.73
N PHE A 15 -18.87 -15.02 11.50
CA PHE A 15 -18.08 -14.35 10.47
C PHE A 15 -18.78 -13.02 10.19
N GLN A 16 -18.34 -11.94 10.85
CA GLN A 16 -18.78 -10.59 10.54
C GLN A 16 -18.21 -10.22 9.17
N LYS A 17 -18.91 -10.62 8.11
CA LYS A 17 -18.69 -10.06 6.76
C LYS A 17 -18.89 -8.55 6.89
N LYS A 18 -17.79 -7.78 6.84
CA LYS A 18 -17.84 -6.33 6.67
C LYS A 18 -18.72 -6.08 5.44
N SER A 19 -19.91 -5.55 5.66
CA SER A 19 -20.80 -5.14 4.58
C SER A 19 -20.12 -3.99 3.86
N PHE A 20 -19.61 -4.27 2.65
CA PHE A 20 -19.15 -3.23 1.73
C PHE A 20 -20.36 -2.38 1.35
N THR A 21 -20.55 -1.32 2.12
CA THR A 21 -21.61 -0.34 1.88
C THR A 21 -21.27 0.32 0.55
N LEU A 22 -22.17 0.31 -0.44
CA LEU A 22 -21.98 0.95 -1.75
C LEU A 22 -21.26 2.32 -1.66
N ARG A 23 -21.52 3.07 -0.59
CA ARG A 23 -20.86 4.33 -0.22
C ARG A 23 -19.32 4.27 -0.10
N THR A 24 -18.72 3.23 0.49
CA THR A 24 -17.25 3.10 0.57
C THR A 24 -16.66 2.79 -0.79
N LEU A 25 -17.32 1.95 -1.60
CA LEU A 25 -16.93 1.70 -2.98
C LEU A 25 -16.96 2.99 -3.81
N PHE A 26 -18.07 3.75 -3.76
CA PHE A 26 -18.20 5.04 -4.46
C PHE A 26 -17.17 6.07 -4.00
N THR A 27 -16.89 6.15 -2.70
CA THR A 27 -15.90 7.10 -2.16
C THR A 27 -14.49 6.74 -2.62
N GLY A 28 -14.12 5.46 -2.58
CA GLY A 28 -12.84 4.97 -3.09
C GLY A 28 -12.68 5.23 -4.59
N THR A 29 -13.69 4.89 -5.40
CA THR A 29 -13.67 5.13 -6.85
C THR A 29 -13.53 6.62 -7.16
N PHE A 30 -14.26 7.50 -6.47
CA PHE A 30 -14.13 8.94 -6.67
C PHE A 30 -12.72 9.45 -6.33
N ARG A 31 -12.13 8.98 -5.23
CA ARG A 31 -10.75 9.33 -4.84
C ARG A 31 -9.75 8.87 -5.90
N PHE A 32 -9.90 7.65 -6.43
CA PHE A 32 -9.06 7.13 -7.50
C PHE A 32 -9.16 7.97 -8.77
N VAL A 33 -10.38 8.26 -9.24
CA VAL A 33 -10.61 9.10 -10.43
C VAL A 33 -9.98 10.48 -10.27
N ARG A 34 -10.06 11.07 -9.07
CA ARG A 34 -9.40 12.35 -8.76
C ARG A 34 -7.88 12.26 -8.73
N ASN A 35 -7.31 11.11 -8.34
CA ASN A 35 -5.86 10.87 -8.32
C ASN A 35 -5.30 10.53 -9.71
N PHE A 36 -6.11 10.00 -10.61
CA PHE A 36 -5.66 9.48 -11.90
C PHE A 36 -4.87 10.48 -12.77
N PRO A 37 -5.29 11.76 -12.92
CA PRO A 37 -4.48 12.74 -13.64
C PRO A 37 -3.11 13.00 -12.99
N ALA A 38 -3.04 12.95 -11.65
CA ALA A 38 -1.80 13.12 -10.91
C ALA A 38 -0.85 11.93 -11.13
N LEU A 39 -1.37 10.69 -11.16
CA LEU A 39 -0.58 9.51 -11.46
C LEU A 39 -0.02 9.55 -12.89
N ILE A 40 -0.84 9.94 -13.88
CA ILE A 40 -0.37 10.10 -15.27
C ILE A 40 0.74 11.15 -15.34
N ARG A 41 0.57 12.29 -14.67
CA ARG A 41 1.60 13.33 -14.60
C ARG A 41 2.88 12.79 -13.95
N ALA A 42 2.75 12.06 -12.84
CA ALA A 42 3.88 11.48 -12.12
C ALA A 42 4.71 10.56 -13.01
N LYS A 43 4.05 9.60 -13.68
CA LYS A 43 4.71 8.70 -14.65
C LYS A 43 5.41 9.43 -15.79
N ARG A 44 4.81 10.51 -16.31
CA ARG A 44 5.39 11.28 -17.42
C ARG A 44 6.57 12.16 -17.04
N ALA A 45 6.59 12.62 -15.79
CA ALA A 45 7.56 13.59 -15.34
C ALA A 45 8.86 12.94 -14.82
N ASP A 46 8.86 11.62 -14.60
CA ASP A 46 10.05 10.80 -14.36
C ASP A 46 10.95 11.29 -13.21
N ARG A 47 10.36 11.99 -12.22
CA ARG A 47 11.07 12.37 -10.98
C ARG A 47 11.16 11.22 -9.98
N VAL A 48 10.33 10.19 -10.17
CA VAL A 48 10.33 8.94 -9.40
C VAL A 48 10.61 7.85 -10.42
N SER A 49 11.77 7.21 -10.31
CA SER A 49 12.17 6.13 -11.22
C SER A 49 11.20 4.96 -11.14
N GLU A 50 11.20 4.10 -12.15
CA GLU A 50 10.34 2.90 -12.15
C GLU A 50 10.65 1.98 -10.96
N GLN A 51 11.92 1.77 -10.63
CA GLN A 51 12.33 1.01 -9.44
C GLN A 51 11.79 1.63 -8.16
N PHE A 52 11.91 2.96 -8.00
CA PHE A 52 11.44 3.64 -6.81
C PHE A 52 9.91 3.59 -6.70
N ALA A 53 9.21 3.74 -7.83
CA ALA A 53 7.76 3.59 -7.88
C ALA A 53 7.33 2.19 -7.43
N GLU A 54 7.91 1.12 -7.99
CA GLU A 54 7.53 -0.26 -7.62
C GLU A 54 7.84 -0.58 -6.15
N LYS A 55 8.95 -0.06 -5.60
CA LYS A 55 9.24 -0.16 -4.15
C LYS A 55 8.17 0.54 -3.29
N ILE A 56 7.70 1.72 -3.69
CA ILE A 56 6.57 2.42 -3.04
C ILE A 56 5.29 1.58 -3.13
N MET A 57 5.00 0.99 -4.30
CA MET A 57 3.82 0.13 -4.50
C MET A 57 3.86 -1.08 -3.54
N LEU A 58 5.02 -1.73 -3.44
CA LEU A 58 5.24 -2.87 -2.55
C LEU A 58 5.16 -2.50 -1.07
N ALA A 59 5.69 -1.35 -0.66
CA ALA A 59 5.65 -0.90 0.74
C ALA A 59 4.21 -0.70 1.26
N VAL A 60 3.32 -0.12 0.45
CA VAL A 60 1.89 -0.02 0.78
C VAL A 60 1.23 -1.40 0.78
N THR A 61 1.55 -2.21 -0.23
CA THR A 61 0.97 -3.54 -0.41
C THR A 61 1.32 -4.50 0.72
N ALA A 62 2.53 -4.39 1.28
CA ALA A 62 2.99 -5.19 2.41
C ALA A 62 2.09 -4.97 3.64
N VAL A 63 1.76 -3.71 3.95
CA VAL A 63 0.87 -3.35 5.07
C VAL A 63 -0.57 -3.80 4.81
N ASN A 64 -1.06 -3.64 3.58
CA ASN A 64 -2.43 -4.01 3.21
C ASN A 64 -2.64 -5.51 2.96
N GLU A 65 -1.56 -6.31 2.95
CA GLU A 65 -1.55 -7.77 2.74
C GLU A 65 -2.29 -8.24 1.46
N CYS A 66 -2.26 -7.43 0.39
CA CYS A 66 -2.98 -7.74 -0.84
C CYS A 66 -2.20 -8.74 -1.72
N GLN A 67 -2.55 -10.03 -1.62
CA GLN A 67 -1.84 -11.13 -2.31
C GLN A 67 -1.71 -10.95 -3.84
N TYR A 68 -2.73 -10.38 -4.50
CA TYR A 68 -2.67 -10.16 -5.95
C TYR A 68 -1.67 -9.06 -6.29
N CYS A 69 -1.77 -7.91 -5.61
CA CYS A 69 -0.84 -6.80 -5.80
C CYS A 69 0.58 -7.18 -5.41
N THR A 70 0.78 -8.00 -4.37
CA THR A 70 2.12 -8.50 -4.00
C THR A 70 2.75 -9.21 -5.18
N ARG A 71 2.06 -10.21 -5.76
CA ARG A 71 2.60 -10.96 -6.91
C ARG A 71 2.87 -10.04 -8.09
N PHE A 72 1.87 -9.24 -8.47
CA PHE A 72 1.95 -8.36 -9.64
C PHE A 72 3.10 -7.33 -9.52
N HIS A 73 3.22 -6.66 -8.38
CA HIS A 73 4.25 -5.64 -8.18
C HIS A 73 5.63 -6.26 -7.88
N THR A 74 5.71 -7.48 -7.35
CA THR A 74 6.98 -8.22 -7.29
C THR A 74 7.49 -8.52 -8.70
N ASP A 75 6.64 -9.01 -9.59
CA ASP A 75 7.03 -9.30 -10.98
C ASP A 75 7.50 -8.02 -11.68
N LEU A 76 6.75 -6.91 -11.55
CA LEU A 76 7.15 -5.62 -12.12
C LEU A 76 8.44 -5.07 -11.51
N ALA A 77 8.62 -5.17 -10.20
CA ALA A 77 9.84 -4.72 -9.53
C ALA A 77 11.07 -5.46 -10.05
N LEU A 78 10.97 -6.78 -10.23
CA LEU A 78 12.04 -7.59 -10.84
C LEU A 78 12.31 -7.17 -12.28
N ASP A 79 11.26 -6.94 -13.08
CA ASP A 79 11.39 -6.53 -14.49
C ASP A 79 12.11 -5.19 -14.65
N VAL A 80 11.90 -4.25 -13.72
CA VAL A 80 12.59 -2.94 -13.73
C VAL A 80 13.93 -2.95 -12.98
N GLY A 81 14.37 -4.12 -12.52
CA GLY A 81 15.70 -4.36 -11.96
C GLY A 81 15.84 -4.10 -10.46
N VAL A 82 14.77 -4.22 -9.68
CA VAL A 82 14.87 -4.26 -8.21
C VAL A 82 15.36 -5.63 -7.78
N GLU A 83 16.40 -5.67 -6.95
CA GLU A 83 16.95 -6.91 -6.41
C GLU A 83 15.92 -7.67 -5.55
N SER A 84 15.91 -9.00 -5.65
CA SER A 84 14.95 -9.84 -4.93
C SER A 84 15.04 -9.71 -3.41
N GLU A 85 16.24 -9.48 -2.88
CA GLU A 85 16.47 -9.25 -1.44
C GLU A 85 15.78 -7.97 -0.98
N VAL A 86 15.92 -6.87 -1.73
CA VAL A 86 15.23 -5.59 -1.46
C VAL A 86 13.71 -5.76 -1.47
N ILE A 87 13.19 -6.54 -2.43
CA ILE A 87 11.75 -6.84 -2.48
C ILE A 87 11.31 -7.61 -1.23
N SER A 88 12.08 -8.63 -0.82
CA SER A 88 11.80 -9.42 0.38
C SER A 88 11.77 -8.55 1.63
N ASP A 89 12.78 -7.70 1.81
CA ASP A 89 12.90 -6.80 2.95
C ASP A 89 11.71 -5.82 3.03
N ILE A 90 11.27 -5.26 1.89
CA ILE A 90 10.09 -4.39 1.83
C ILE A 90 8.82 -5.15 2.22
N LEU A 91 8.64 -6.38 1.72
CA LEU A 91 7.46 -7.21 2.03
C LEU A 91 7.43 -7.67 3.49
N GLU A 92 8.59 -7.83 4.11
CA GLU A 92 8.76 -8.08 5.55
C GLU A 92 8.65 -6.79 6.39
N SER A 93 8.41 -5.65 5.74
CA SER A 93 8.34 -4.31 6.35
C SER A 93 9.64 -3.82 6.99
N ASP A 94 10.79 -4.39 6.65
CA ASP A 94 12.12 -3.91 7.03
C ASP A 94 12.67 -2.90 6.01
N ILE A 95 12.10 -1.69 6.02
CA ILE A 95 12.52 -0.60 5.12
C ILE A 95 13.97 -0.14 5.41
N GLY A 96 14.45 -0.35 6.64
CA GLY A 96 15.79 0.04 7.06
C GLY A 96 16.88 -0.77 6.35
N ALA A 97 16.65 -2.07 6.18
CA ALA A 97 17.51 -2.97 5.41
C ALA A 97 17.33 -2.79 3.90
N ALA A 98 16.09 -2.58 3.44
CA ALA A 98 15.74 -2.59 2.02
C ALA A 98 16.38 -1.46 1.18
N VAL A 99 16.47 -0.23 1.71
CA VAL A 99 16.79 0.94 0.90
C VAL A 99 17.72 1.95 1.59
N GLY A 100 18.44 2.70 0.74
CA GLY A 100 19.29 3.82 1.13
C GLY A 100 18.52 5.04 1.63
N ALA A 101 19.27 6.06 2.08
CA ALA A 101 18.71 7.27 2.69
C ALA A 101 17.74 8.03 1.77
N ASP A 102 17.97 8.00 0.45
CA ASP A 102 17.20 8.78 -0.51
C ASP A 102 15.77 8.24 -0.73
N GLU A 103 15.54 6.93 -0.62
CA GLU A 103 14.21 6.31 -0.85
C GLU A 103 13.48 6.02 0.47
N ARG A 104 14.23 5.83 1.57
CA ARG A 104 13.70 5.40 2.86
C ARG A 104 12.57 6.28 3.40
N PRO A 105 12.67 7.62 3.41
CA PRO A 105 11.59 8.47 3.91
C PRO A 105 10.26 8.26 3.18
N ALA A 106 10.29 8.07 1.85
CA ALA A 106 9.08 7.80 1.07
C ALA A 106 8.47 6.44 1.38
N LEU A 107 9.28 5.39 1.56
CA LEU A 107 8.78 4.04 1.87
C LEU A 107 8.19 3.99 3.28
N VAL A 108 8.84 4.62 4.26
CA VAL A 108 8.29 4.77 5.63
C VAL A 108 6.98 5.55 5.61
N PHE A 109 6.92 6.65 4.85
CA PHE A 109 5.69 7.41 4.67
C PHE A 109 4.59 6.55 4.01
N ALA A 110 4.95 5.72 3.02
CA ALA A 110 4.02 4.84 2.32
C ALA A 110 3.41 3.79 3.26
N GLN A 111 4.22 3.16 4.12
CA GLN A 111 3.71 2.25 5.16
C GLN A 111 2.77 2.99 6.11
N ARG A 112 3.19 4.15 6.65
CA ARG A 112 2.35 4.96 7.54
C ARG A 112 1.02 5.35 6.89
N TYR A 113 1.03 5.70 5.60
CA TYR A 113 -0.20 6.01 4.87
C TYR A 113 -1.17 4.83 4.86
N ALA A 114 -0.65 3.61 4.67
CA ALA A 114 -1.44 2.40 4.69
C ALA A 114 -1.95 2.06 6.10
N GLU A 115 -1.07 2.11 7.11
CA GLU A 115 -1.38 1.83 8.53
C GLU A 115 -2.45 2.77 9.11
N THR A 116 -2.52 4.00 8.59
CA THR A 116 -3.42 5.05 9.07
C THR A 116 -4.67 5.23 8.21
N ASP A 117 -4.98 4.28 7.33
CA ASP A 117 -6.14 4.34 6.43
C ASP A 117 -6.23 5.67 5.65
N GLU A 118 -5.15 6.01 4.95
CA GLU A 118 -5.00 7.25 4.17
C GLU A 118 -4.85 8.55 5.00
N SER A 119 -4.65 8.44 6.32
CA SER A 119 -4.59 9.58 7.23
C SER A 119 -3.23 9.70 7.97
N PRO A 120 -2.10 9.86 7.26
CA PRO A 120 -0.76 9.86 7.86
C PRO A 120 -0.49 11.07 8.78
N GLY A 121 -1.30 12.14 8.69
CA GLY A 121 -1.14 13.40 9.43
C GLY A 121 -0.38 14.47 8.63
N GLU A 122 -0.61 15.73 8.99
CA GLU A 122 -0.02 16.90 8.28
C GLU A 122 1.51 16.98 8.43
N GLU A 123 2.03 16.59 9.59
CA GLU A 123 3.46 16.56 9.87
C GLU A 123 4.20 15.60 8.91
N ALA A 124 3.71 14.37 8.77
CA ALA A 124 4.30 13.39 7.86
C ALA A 124 4.28 13.85 6.39
N ILE A 125 3.23 14.56 5.98
CA ILE A 125 3.16 15.16 4.64
C ILE A 125 4.18 16.30 4.49
N THR A 126 4.32 17.12 5.53
CA THR A 126 5.27 18.24 5.55
C THR A 126 6.71 17.75 5.48
N GLU A 127 7.04 16.70 6.22
CA GLU A 127 8.35 16.03 6.17
C GLU A 127 8.64 15.45 4.79
N LEU A 128 7.67 14.76 4.17
CA LEU A 128 7.81 14.23 2.82
C LEU A 128 8.09 15.36 1.80
N VAL A 129 7.40 16.49 1.92
CA VAL A 129 7.62 17.66 1.05
C VAL A 129 8.96 18.33 1.32
N ALA A 130 9.41 18.38 2.58
CA ALA A 130 10.70 18.94 2.94
C ALA A 130 11.86 18.10 2.36
N GLU A 131 11.72 16.78 2.37
CA GLU A 131 12.73 15.85 1.86
C GLU A 131 12.82 15.86 0.33
N TYR A 132 11.69 15.67 -0.35
CA TYR A 132 11.68 15.44 -1.81
C TYR A 132 11.37 16.70 -2.64
N GLY A 133 11.00 17.80 -1.98
CA GLY A 133 10.41 18.96 -2.63
C GLY A 133 8.96 18.72 -3.08
N PRO A 134 8.21 19.79 -3.36
CA PRO A 134 6.76 19.72 -3.53
C PRO A 134 6.31 18.89 -4.74
N GLN A 135 7.10 18.87 -5.82
CA GLN A 135 6.72 18.16 -7.04
C GLN A 135 6.92 16.65 -6.93
N THR A 136 8.09 16.22 -6.45
CA THR A 136 8.40 14.80 -6.27
C THR A 136 7.55 14.19 -5.15
N ALA A 137 7.36 14.91 -4.04
CA ALA A 137 6.45 14.47 -2.98
C ALA A 137 5.01 14.27 -3.49
N ALA A 138 4.50 15.18 -4.34
CA ALA A 138 3.18 15.05 -4.93
C ALA A 138 3.05 13.82 -5.86
N ASP A 139 4.14 13.41 -6.51
CA ASP A 139 4.17 12.26 -7.39
C ASP A 139 4.31 10.94 -6.62
N ILE A 140 5.14 10.91 -5.58
CA ILE A 140 5.18 9.81 -4.58
C ILE A 140 3.78 9.57 -4.03
N LEU A 141 3.10 10.64 -3.58
CA LEU A 141 1.73 10.57 -3.05
C LEU A 141 0.72 10.03 -4.07
N ALA A 142 0.95 10.31 -5.36
CA ALA A 142 0.09 9.82 -6.43
C ALA A 142 0.23 8.31 -6.63
N PHE A 143 1.45 7.75 -6.54
CA PHE A 143 1.69 6.31 -6.55
C PHE A 143 1.07 5.63 -5.33
N ILE A 144 1.32 6.14 -4.12
CA ILE A 144 0.77 5.60 -2.86
C ILE A 144 -0.76 5.51 -2.93
N ARG A 145 -1.44 6.59 -3.35
CA ARG A 145 -2.91 6.61 -3.49
C ARG A 145 -3.43 5.62 -4.52
N ALA A 146 -2.68 5.41 -5.60
CA ALA A 146 -3.06 4.49 -6.66
C ALA A 146 -3.03 3.04 -6.16
N ILE A 147 -1.94 2.63 -5.51
CA ILE A 147 -1.81 1.26 -4.99
C ILE A 147 -2.71 1.02 -3.78
N TYR A 148 -2.86 2.01 -2.88
CA TYR A 148 -3.76 1.88 -1.75
C TYR A 148 -5.18 1.59 -2.23
N PHE A 149 -5.68 2.34 -3.22
CA PHE A 149 -6.97 2.02 -3.84
C PHE A 149 -6.98 0.63 -4.50
N GLY A 150 -5.93 0.27 -5.23
CA GLY A 150 -5.81 -1.04 -5.88
C GLY A 150 -5.84 -2.22 -4.89
N ASN A 151 -5.29 -2.06 -3.69
CA ASN A 151 -5.31 -3.08 -2.64
C ASN A 151 -6.70 -3.26 -2.00
N LEU A 152 -7.60 -2.28 -2.11
CA LEU A 152 -8.95 -2.32 -1.54
C LEU A 152 -10.00 -2.99 -2.44
N LEU A 153 -9.64 -3.33 -3.68
CA LEU A 153 -10.51 -3.97 -4.66
C LEU A 153 -10.47 -5.50 -4.53
#